data_AF-A0A3P6GXL5-F1
#
_entry.id   AF-A0A3P6GXL5-F1
#
_cell.length_a   1.000
_cell.length_b   1.000
_cell.length_c   1.000
_cell.angle_alpha   90.00
_cell.angle_beta   90.00
_cell.angle_gamma   90.00
#
_symmetry.space_group_name_H-M   'P 1'
#
loop_
_entity.id
_entity.type
_entity.pdbx_description
1 polymer ?
#
loop_
_entity_poly.entity_id
_entity_poly.type
_entity_poly.pdbx_seq_one_letter_code
_entity_poly.pdbx_strand_id
1 'polypeptide(L)'
;MALNVEAKGGNGGKQWDDGFNYECVTKLHVRGGREGIQFIKFEYVKAGETTVGLIHGVSDRCGLTQTFEINHLEKEHLISVGVTAMNRLV
;
A
#
# COMPACT_ATOMS: atom_id res chain seq x y z
N MET A 1 19.25 -5.54 -4.75
CA MET A 1 18.98 -5.64 -3.30
C MET A 1 18.15 -4.43 -2.92
N ALA A 2 17.08 -4.62 -2.15
CA ALA A 2 16.29 -3.53 -1.57
C ALA A 2 16.37 -3.65 -0.04
N LEU A 3 16.38 -2.50 0.66
CA LEU A 3 16.34 -2.49 2.12
C LEU A 3 14.89 -2.73 2.56
N ASN A 4 14.65 -3.82 3.29
CA ASN A 4 13.37 -4.05 3.94
C ASN A 4 13.33 -3.32 5.28
N VAL A 5 12.23 -2.62 5.55
CA VAL A 5 11.98 -1.99 6.85
C VAL A 5 10.99 -2.86 7.62
N GLU A 6 11.18 -2.95 8.93
CA GLU A 6 10.28 -3.71 9.81
C GLU A 6 8.85 -3.14 9.75
N ALA A 7 7.86 -4.00 9.56
CA ALA A 7 6.46 -3.62 9.59
C ALA A 7 6.07 -3.04 10.96
N LYS A 8 5.36 -1.92 10.97
CA LYS A 8 4.85 -1.28 12.19
C LYS A 8 3.34 -1.49 12.30
N GLY A 9 2.89 -2.12 13.38
CA GLY A 9 1.48 -2.45 13.59
C GLY A 9 1.30 -3.61 14.58
N GLY A 10 0.09 -4.21 14.58
CA GLY A 10 -0.20 -5.41 15.37
C GLY A 10 0.18 -6.71 14.64
N ASN A 11 0.17 -7.83 15.37
CA ASN A 11 0.53 -9.16 14.84
C ASN A 11 -0.64 -9.91 14.16
N GLY A 12 -1.72 -9.20 13.82
CA GLY A 12 -2.91 -9.78 13.22
C GLY A 12 -2.85 -9.88 11.69
N GLY A 13 -3.80 -10.61 11.11
CA GLY A 13 -3.96 -10.70 9.65
C GLY A 13 -3.02 -11.70 8.98
N LYS A 14 -2.90 -11.59 7.65
CA LYS A 14 -2.01 -12.41 6.82
C LYS A 14 -0.85 -11.54 6.34
N GLN A 15 0.39 -11.97 6.61
CA GLN A 15 1.58 -11.30 6.10
C GLN A 15 1.59 -11.30 4.56
N TRP A 16 2.01 -10.18 3.97
CA TRP A 16 2.16 -9.99 2.55
C TRP A 16 3.43 -9.19 2.24
N ASP A 17 4.02 -9.47 1.08
CA ASP A 17 5.14 -8.75 0.48
C ASP A 17 5.00 -8.93 -1.04
N ASP A 18 4.80 -7.84 -1.78
CA ASP A 18 4.68 -7.88 -3.24
C ASP A 18 6.04 -8.09 -3.92
N GLY A 19 7.14 -7.97 -3.17
CA GLY A 19 8.50 -8.11 -3.64
C GLY A 19 9.09 -6.81 -4.19
N PHE A 20 10.34 -6.89 -4.65
CA PHE A 20 11.13 -5.73 -5.08
C PHE A 20 11.39 -5.67 -6.59
N ASN A 21 10.82 -6.59 -7.39
CA ASN A 21 11.08 -6.73 -8.83
C ASN A 21 10.27 -5.73 -9.68
N TYR A 22 10.15 -4.49 -9.20
CA TYR A 22 9.41 -3.40 -9.82
C TYR A 22 10.31 -2.16 -9.95
N GLU A 23 10.07 -1.36 -10.98
CA GLU A 23 10.85 -0.15 -11.26
C GLU A 23 10.39 1.03 -10.40
N CYS A 24 9.08 1.22 -10.27
CA CYS A 24 8.48 2.28 -9.46
C CYS A 24 7.03 1.97 -9.08
N VAL A 25 6.49 2.74 -8.13
CA VAL A 25 5.07 2.77 -7.76
C VAL A 25 4.41 3.93 -8.49
N THR A 26 3.29 3.69 -9.15
CA THR A 26 2.57 4.70 -9.95
C THR A 26 1.27 5.14 -9.30
N LYS A 27 0.64 4.26 -8.53
CA LYS A 27 -0.63 4.55 -7.87
C LYS A 27 -0.76 3.75 -6.59
N LEU A 28 -1.27 4.41 -5.56
CA LEU A 28 -1.67 3.77 -4.31
C LEU A 28 -3.18 3.85 -4.17
N HIS A 29 -3.77 2.76 -3.72
CA HIS A 29 -5.17 2.66 -3.36
C HIS A 29 -5.25 2.31 -1.89
N VAL A 30 -5.79 3.22 -1.09
CA VAL A 30 -5.99 3.00 0.34
C VAL A 30 -7.48 3.13 0.62
N ARG A 31 -8.09 2.08 1.16
CA ARG A 31 -9.50 2.14 1.57
C ARG A 31 -9.60 2.31 3.07
N GLY A 32 -10.19 3.41 3.48
CA GLY A 32 -10.63 3.63 4.86
C GLY A 32 -12.02 3.05 5.10
N GLY A 33 -12.22 2.40 6.23
CA GLY A 33 -13.50 1.95 6.77
C GLY A 33 -13.74 2.48 8.18
N ARG A 34 -14.77 1.95 8.85
CA ARG A 34 -15.18 2.40 10.19
C ARG A 34 -14.10 2.19 11.27
N GLU A 35 -13.29 1.16 11.14
CA GLU A 35 -12.30 0.76 12.16
C GLU A 35 -10.85 1.02 11.72
N GLY A 36 -10.63 1.77 10.63
CA GLY A 36 -9.30 2.06 10.10
C GLY A 36 -9.15 1.67 8.64
N ILE A 37 -7.92 1.34 8.23
CA ILE A 37 -7.61 0.95 6.84
C ILE A 37 -8.08 -0.49 6.61
N GLN A 38 -8.98 -0.67 5.64
CA GLN A 38 -9.57 -1.96 5.26
C GLN A 38 -8.71 -2.72 4.25
N PHE A 39 -8.23 -2.03 3.22
CA PHE A 39 -7.28 -2.59 2.27
C PHE A 39 -6.29 -1.56 1.76
N ILE A 40 -5.15 -2.07 1.33
CA ILE A 40 -4.13 -1.34 0.56
C ILE A 40 -3.85 -2.12 -0.71
N LYS A 41 -3.65 -1.39 -1.80
CA LYS A 41 -3.26 -1.94 -3.10
C LYS A 41 -2.35 -0.94 -3.81
N PHE A 42 -1.42 -1.44 -4.60
CA PHE A 42 -0.47 -0.64 -5.35
C PHE A 42 -0.56 -0.95 -6.85
N GLU A 43 -0.16 0.01 -7.67
CA GLU A 43 0.18 -0.20 -9.07
C GLU A 43 1.66 0.12 -9.25
N TYR A 44 2.32 -0.70 -10.05
CA TYR A 44 3.76 -0.70 -10.23
C TYR A 44 4.12 -0.63 -11.71
N VAL A 45 5.30 -0.14 -12.05
CA VAL A 45 5.89 -0.37 -13.37
C VAL A 45 6.82 -1.57 -13.33
N LYS A 46 6.70 -2.45 -14.32
CA LYS A 46 7.60 -3.57 -14.54
C LYS A 46 7.87 -3.72 -16.03
N ALA A 47 9.14 -3.63 -16.42
CA ALA A 47 9.57 -3.66 -17.83
C ALA A 47 8.85 -2.58 -18.68
N GLY A 48 8.65 -1.39 -18.11
CA GLY A 48 7.93 -0.29 -18.78
C GLY A 48 6.40 -0.42 -18.85
N GLU A 49 5.82 -1.52 -18.34
CA GLU A 49 4.36 -1.71 -18.31
C GLU A 49 3.79 -1.53 -16.90
N THR A 50 2.62 -0.90 -16.80
CA THR A 50 1.90 -0.77 -15.53
C THR A 50 1.23 -2.10 -15.17
N THR A 51 1.60 -2.63 -14.02
CA THR A 51 1.05 -3.86 -13.45
C THR A 51 0.31 -3.56 -12.16
N VAL A 52 -0.83 -4.21 -12.00
CA VAL A 52 -1.72 -4.00 -10.86
C VAL A 52 -1.38 -5.02 -9.78
N GLY A 53 -1.01 -4.53 -8.60
CA GLY A 53 -0.70 -5.36 -7.44
C GLY A 53 -1.93 -6.04 -6.84
N LEU A 54 -1.66 -6.99 -5.94
CA LEU A 54 -2.70 -7.69 -5.19
C LEU A 54 -3.39 -6.74 -4.20
N ILE A 55 -4.63 -7.07 -3.84
CA ILE A 55 -5.35 -6.38 -2.77
C ILE A 55 -4.95 -7.02 -1.45
N HIS A 56 -4.42 -6.20 -0.54
CA HIS A 56 -4.04 -6.63 0.80
C HIS A 56 -5.07 -6.13 1.81
N GLY A 57 -5.91 -7.04 2.29
CA GLY A 57 -6.99 -6.74 3.24
C GLY A 57 -8.34 -7.20 2.72
N VAL A 58 -9.40 -6.55 3.18
CA VAL A 58 -10.78 -6.89 2.85
C VAL A 58 -11.48 -5.72 2.18
N SER A 59 -12.11 -5.97 1.05
CA SER A 59 -13.05 -5.04 0.42
C SER A 59 -14.45 -5.34 0.93
N ASP A 60 -14.84 -4.77 2.08
CA ASP A 60 -16.25 -4.78 2.48
C ASP A 60 -17.08 -3.80 1.62
N ARG A 61 -18.40 -3.79 1.78
CA ARG A 61 -19.29 -2.94 0.96
C ARG A 61 -19.25 -1.44 1.33
N CYS A 62 -18.75 -1.06 2.51
CA CYS A 62 -18.79 0.31 3.04
C CYS A 62 -17.40 0.85 3.41
N GLY A 63 -16.87 1.75 2.60
CA GLY A 63 -15.63 2.46 2.86
C GLY A 63 -15.35 3.51 1.79
N LEU A 64 -14.39 4.39 2.06
CA LEU A 64 -13.90 5.39 1.11
C LEU A 64 -12.55 4.93 0.57
N THR A 65 -12.49 4.70 -0.74
CA THR A 65 -11.21 4.45 -1.41
C THR A 65 -10.59 5.79 -1.78
N GLN A 66 -9.42 6.07 -1.23
CA GLN A 66 -8.59 7.19 -1.62
C GLN A 66 -7.46 6.68 -2.51
N THR A 67 -7.29 7.33 -3.66
CA THR A 67 -6.22 7.03 -4.60
C THR A 67 -5.20 8.14 -4.63
N PHE A 68 -3.93 7.78 -4.66
CA PHE A 68 -2.82 8.71 -4.81
C PHE A 68 -2.06 8.32 -6.07
N GLU A 69 -2.04 9.23 -7.04
CA GLU A 69 -1.28 9.06 -8.28
C GLU A 69 0.12 9.63 -8.10
N ILE A 70 1.12 8.91 -8.60
CA ILE A 70 2.52 9.30 -8.58
C ILE A 70 2.98 9.36 -10.02
N ASN A 71 3.37 10.56 -10.46
CA ASN A 71 3.84 10.77 -11.82
C ASN A 71 5.31 10.35 -11.97
N HIS A 72 5.53 9.05 -12.12
CA HIS A 72 6.88 8.52 -12.34
C HIS A 72 7.57 9.06 -13.60
N LEU A 73 6.81 9.54 -14.61
CA LEU A 73 7.37 10.15 -15.82
C LEU A 73 8.02 11.51 -15.53
N GLU A 74 7.54 12.22 -14.50
CA GLU A 74 8.12 13.47 -14.01
C GLU A 74 9.14 13.25 -12.87
N LYS A 75 9.58 12.00 -12.68
CA LYS A 75 10.50 11.58 -11.59
C LYS A 75 9.92 11.77 -10.19
N GLU A 76 8.60 11.88 -10.06
CA GLU A 76 7.93 11.86 -8.76
C GLU A 76 8.05 10.46 -8.14
N HIS A 77 8.33 10.42 -6.85
CA HIS A 77 8.47 9.18 -6.09
C HIS A 77 8.16 9.41 -4.61
N LEU A 78 7.79 8.33 -3.91
CA LEU A 78 7.58 8.36 -2.47
C LEU A 78 8.92 8.56 -1.74
N ILE A 79 8.98 9.59 -0.90
CA ILE A 79 10.17 9.88 -0.07
C ILE A 79 9.95 9.40 1.37
N SER A 80 8.74 9.56 1.90
CA SER A 80 8.42 9.24 3.30
C SER A 80 6.99 8.74 3.43
N VAL A 81 6.79 7.79 4.34
CA VAL A 81 5.48 7.25 4.71
C VAL A 81 5.35 7.31 6.23
N GLY A 82 4.36 8.06 6.71
CA GLY A 82 3.98 8.07 8.13
C GLY A 82 2.93 7.02 8.42
N VAL A 83 3.15 6.19 9.43
CA VAL A 83 2.21 5.13 9.84
C VAL A 83 1.72 5.40 11.26
N THR A 84 0.40 5.38 11.44
CA THR A 84 -0.24 5.46 12.76
C THR A 84 -1.01 4.18 13.01
N ALA A 85 -0.57 3.39 13.99
CA ALA A 85 -1.29 2.22 14.46
C ALA A 85 -1.94 2.53 15.81
N MET A 86 -3.26 2.39 15.91
CA MET A 86 -3.98 2.50 17.18
C MET A 86 -4.10 1.12 17.81
N ASN A 87 -3.52 0.95 18.99
CA ASN A 87 -3.75 -0.25 19.79
C ASN A 87 -5.11 -0.12 20.48
N ARG A 88 -6.02 -1.06 20.21
CA ARG A 88 -7.26 -1.17 20.98
C ARG A 88 -6.86 -1.65 22.38
N LEU A 89 -6.96 -0.77 23.37
CA LEU A 89 -6.91 -1.17 24.78
C LEU A 89 -8.14 -2.05 25.01
N VAL A 90 -7.91 -3.35 25.25
CA VAL A 90 -8.90 -4.26 25.80
C VAL A 90 -8.93 -4.13 27.32
#